data_AF-A0A2V9WY90-F1
#
_entry.id   AF-A0A2V9WY90-F1
#
_cell.length_a   1.000
_cell.length_b   1.000
_cell.length_c   1.000
_cell.angle_alpha   90.00
_cell.angle_beta   90.00
_cell.angle_gamma   90.00
#
_symmetry.space_group_name_H-M   'P 1'
#
loop_
_entity.id
_entity.type
_entity.pdbx_description
1 polymer ?
#
loop_
_entity_poly.entity_id
_entity_poly.type
_entity_poly.pdbx_seq_one_letter_code
_entity_poly.pdbx_strand_id
1 'polypeptide(L)'
;MLIFEQLVGRGFMVLDPVRKVLVFNREVVGKFPAIREAKMEEFRWLVGEWSAMNKVRATPSTPAYTDTYFYSYQLCEADTRISITGSGGMARPYLTFDPFRERWMMMFTEFSVRRAAIQRVAAGLDCLHRMPDHIGSGLPDSPDHKQAQRR
;
A
#
# COMPACT_ATOMS: atom_id res chain seq x y z
N MET A 1 -13.42 -5.09 27.34
CA MET A 1 -11.99 -5.34 27.59
C MET A 1 -11.20 -4.17 27.06
N LEU A 2 -10.50 -3.44 27.93
CA LEU A 2 -9.77 -2.23 27.55
C LEU A 2 -8.46 -2.59 26.87
N ILE A 3 -7.94 -1.73 25.99
CA ILE A 3 -6.72 -1.98 25.22
C ILE A 3 -5.51 -2.32 26.13
N PHE A 4 -5.41 -1.68 27.29
CA PHE A 4 -4.35 -1.92 28.26
C PHE A 4 -4.37 -3.32 28.86
N GLU A 5 -5.55 -3.87 29.14
CA GLU A 5 -5.69 -5.25 29.65
C GLU A 5 -5.22 -6.26 28.60
N GLN A 6 -5.47 -5.99 27.31
CA GLN A 6 -4.97 -6.83 26.23
C GLN A 6 -3.45 -6.76 26.12
N LEU A 7 -2.87 -5.56 26.25
CA LEU A 7 -1.43 -5.37 26.17
C LEU A 7 -0.70 -6.03 27.36
N VAL A 8 -1.28 -5.97 28.56
CA VAL A 8 -0.75 -6.67 29.75
C VAL A 8 -0.95 -8.18 29.62
N GLY A 9 -2.14 -8.63 29.24
CA GLY A 9 -2.44 -10.06 29.08
C GLY A 9 -1.59 -10.75 28.00
N ARG A 10 -1.12 -9.99 27.00
CA ARG A 10 -0.20 -10.48 25.95
C ARG A 10 1.28 -10.22 26.28
N GLY A 11 1.59 -9.68 27.46
CA GLY A 11 2.96 -9.46 27.93
C GLY A 11 3.70 -8.28 27.26
N PHE A 12 3.02 -7.45 26.47
CA PHE A 12 3.59 -6.26 25.86
C PHE A 12 3.79 -5.13 26.87
N MET A 13 3.01 -5.12 27.95
CA MET A 13 3.17 -4.19 29.07
C MET A 13 3.31 -4.93 30.38
N VAL A 14 4.12 -4.38 31.28
CA VAL A 14 4.33 -4.86 32.64
C VAL A 14 4.15 -3.72 33.63
N LEU A 15 3.76 -4.03 34.86
CA LEU A 15 3.67 -3.04 35.93
C LEU A 15 5.07 -2.72 36.45
N ASP A 16 5.48 -1.46 36.38
CA ASP A 16 6.66 -0.97 37.09
C ASP A 16 6.34 -0.93 38.59
N PRO A 17 7.00 -1.77 39.43
CA PRO A 17 6.67 -1.89 40.84
C PRO A 17 7.05 -0.65 41.65
N VAL A 18 7.99 0.17 41.17
CA VAL A 18 8.47 1.37 41.84
C VAL A 18 7.56 2.54 41.51
N ARG A 19 7.29 2.74 40.23
CA ARG A 19 6.51 3.90 39.74
C ARG A 19 5.01 3.67 39.75
N LYS A 20 4.55 2.43 39.93
CA LYS A 20 3.13 2.02 39.87
C LYS A 20 2.45 2.42 38.56
N VAL A 21 3.19 2.39 37.45
CA VAL A 21 2.69 2.66 36.10
C VAL A 21 2.93 1.47 35.19
N LEU A 22 2.10 1.32 34.15
CA LEU A 22 2.33 0.33 33.11
C LEU A 22 3.42 0.83 32.15
N VAL A 23 4.44 0.01 31.93
CA VAL A 23 5.53 0.28 31.00
C VAL A 23 5.60 -0.81 29.94
N PHE A 24 6.10 -0.47 28.76
CA PHE A 24 6.34 -1.49 27.73
C PHE A 24 7.43 -2.47 28.16
N ASN A 25 7.18 -3.75 27.94
CA ASN A 25 8.17 -4.80 28.09
C ASN A 25 9.22 -4.64 26.98
N ARG A 26 10.39 -4.11 27.31
CA ARG A 26 11.45 -3.80 26.35
C ARG A 26 12.01 -5.04 25.66
N GLU A 27 12.04 -6.19 26.34
CA GLU A 27 12.53 -7.44 25.74
C GLU A 27 11.60 -7.94 24.64
N VAL A 28 10.29 -7.69 24.77
CA VAL A 28 9.29 -8.08 23.77
C VAL A 28 9.23 -7.04 22.66
N VAL A 29 9.03 -5.76 23.01
CA VAL A 29 8.87 -4.67 22.03
C VAL A 29 10.17 -4.43 21.26
N GLY A 30 11.34 -4.70 21.84
CA GLY A 30 12.63 -4.61 21.17
C GLY A 30 12.78 -5.55 19.97
N LYS A 31 11.99 -6.62 19.89
CA LYS A 31 11.99 -7.57 18.76
C LYS A 31 11.16 -7.09 17.57
N PHE A 32 10.31 -6.09 17.77
CA PHE A 32 9.33 -5.66 16.77
C PHE A 32 9.93 -5.15 15.47
N PRO A 33 11.06 -4.39 15.47
CA PRO A 33 11.71 -3.99 14.23
C PRO A 33 12.11 -5.20 13.38
N ALA A 34 12.80 -6.18 13.97
CA ALA A 34 13.24 -7.39 13.27
C ALA A 34 12.06 -8.24 12.77
N ILE A 35 10.99 -8.36 13.57
CA ILE A 35 9.76 -9.04 13.14
C ILE A 35 9.14 -8.33 11.93
N ARG A 36 9.08 -6.99 11.97
CA ARG A 36 8.52 -6.20 10.86
C ARG A 36 9.37 -6.35 9.61
N GLU A 37 10.68 -6.22 9.71
CA GLU A 37 11.62 -6.38 8.59
C GLU A 37 11.48 -7.76 7.93
N ALA A 38 11.54 -8.83 8.75
CA ALA A 38 11.37 -10.20 8.26
C ALA A 38 10.02 -10.40 7.54
N LYS A 39 8.96 -9.76 8.04
CA LYS A 39 7.66 -9.78 7.38
C LYS A 39 7.68 -9.00 6.08
N MET A 40 8.19 -7.76 6.08
CA MET A 40 8.22 -6.91 4.88
C MET A 40 8.99 -7.56 3.72
N GLU A 41 10.01 -8.37 4.00
CA GLU A 41 10.73 -9.14 2.97
C GLU A 41 9.79 -10.08 2.17
N GLU A 42 8.74 -10.63 2.78
CA GLU A 42 7.72 -11.45 2.10
C GLU A 42 6.99 -10.67 0.98
N PHE A 43 6.99 -9.33 1.05
CA PHE A 43 6.37 -8.44 0.08
C PHE A 43 7.38 -7.66 -0.77
N ARG A 44 8.67 -7.96 -0.68
CA ARG A 44 9.69 -7.26 -1.47
C ARG A 44 9.47 -7.40 -2.98
N TRP A 45 8.87 -8.51 -3.41
CA TRP A 45 8.51 -8.73 -4.81
C TRP A 45 7.53 -7.69 -5.37
N LEU A 46 6.77 -7.00 -4.51
CA LEU A 46 5.84 -5.95 -4.90
C LEU A 46 6.57 -4.67 -5.32
N VAL A 47 7.83 -4.48 -4.92
CA VAL A 47 8.62 -3.29 -5.28
C VAL A 47 8.85 -3.25 -6.79
N GLY A 48 8.64 -2.08 -7.37
CA GLY A 48 8.80 -1.83 -8.80
C GLY A 48 7.57 -1.21 -9.42
N GLU A 49 7.53 -1.25 -10.74
CA GLU A 49 6.50 -0.63 -11.54
C GLU A 49 5.43 -1.64 -11.97
N TRP A 50 4.18 -1.25 -11.81
CA TRP A 50 3.02 -2.08 -12.09
C TRP A 50 2.01 -1.32 -12.93
N SER A 51 1.32 -2.06 -13.79
CA SER A 51 0.13 -1.55 -14.46
C SER A 51 -1.09 -2.35 -14.03
N ALA A 52 -2.21 -1.65 -13.86
CA ALA A 52 -3.51 -2.22 -13.56
C ALA A 52 -4.48 -1.87 -14.69
N MET A 53 -5.10 -2.88 -15.29
CA MET A 53 -6.09 -2.68 -16.34
C MET A 53 -7.50 -2.89 -15.79
N ASN A 54 -8.33 -1.85 -15.84
CA ASN A 54 -9.73 -1.93 -15.49
C ASN A 54 -10.59 -1.94 -16.75
N LYS A 55 -11.10 -3.13 -17.11
CA LYS A 55 -12.03 -3.31 -18.22
C LYS A 55 -13.45 -3.00 -17.75
N VAL A 56 -13.99 -1.87 -18.18
CA VAL A 56 -15.35 -1.44 -17.87
C VAL A 56 -16.29 -1.92 -18.97
N ARG A 57 -17.30 -2.70 -18.57
CA ARG A 57 -18.33 -3.20 -19.49
C ARG A 57 -19.22 -2.05 -19.96
N ALA A 58 -19.76 -2.18 -21.17
CA ALA A 58 -20.71 -1.23 -21.70
C ALA A 58 -21.96 -1.13 -20.83
N THR A 59 -22.48 0.09 -20.68
CA THR A 59 -23.80 0.40 -20.14
C THR A 59 -24.63 1.08 -21.24
N PRO A 60 -25.96 1.25 -21.08
CA PRO A 60 -26.80 1.90 -22.10
C PRO A 60 -26.35 3.33 -22.47
N SER A 61 -25.67 4.02 -21.55
CA SER A 61 -25.20 5.40 -21.71
C SER A 61 -23.69 5.53 -21.94
N THR A 62 -22.92 4.44 -21.82
CA THR A 62 -21.46 4.49 -21.86
C THR A 62 -20.91 3.26 -22.58
N PRO A 63 -20.16 3.42 -23.69
CA PRO A 63 -19.56 2.29 -24.37
C PRO A 63 -18.54 1.58 -23.47
N ALA A 64 -18.21 0.33 -23.78
CA ALA A 64 -17.14 -0.37 -23.08
C ALA A 64 -15.81 0.37 -23.29
N TYR A 65 -15.03 0.48 -22.23
CA TYR A 65 -13.71 1.10 -22.28
C TYR A 65 -12.75 0.40 -21.32
N THR A 66 -11.46 0.64 -21.52
CA THR A 66 -10.41 0.10 -20.66
C THR A 66 -9.60 1.27 -20.12
N ASP A 67 -9.54 1.39 -18.79
CA ASP A 67 -8.61 2.29 -18.12
C ASP A 67 -7.35 1.50 -17.77
N THR A 68 -6.18 2.08 -18.03
CA THR A 68 -4.90 1.55 -17.57
C THR A 68 -4.31 2.53 -16.58
N TYR A 69 -4.00 2.05 -15.37
CA TYR A 69 -3.35 2.83 -14.33
C TYR A 69 -1.93 2.32 -14.12
N PHE A 70 -1.00 3.21 -13.81
CA PHE A 70 0.39 2.88 -13.53
C PHE A 70 0.71 3.26 -12.08
N TYR A 71 1.40 2.36 -11.39
CA TYR A 71 1.79 2.51 -9.99
C TYR A 71 3.25 2.09 -9.80
N SER A 72 4.00 2.93 -9.08
CA SER A 72 5.33 2.59 -8.56
C SER A 72 5.21 2.23 -7.09
N TYR A 73 5.73 1.09 -6.69
CA TYR A 73 5.82 0.65 -5.30
C TYR A 73 7.27 0.66 -4.86
N GLN A 74 7.53 1.22 -3.69
CA GLN A 74 8.89 1.38 -3.17
C GLN A 74 8.93 1.05 -1.68
N LEU A 75 10.03 0.46 -1.22
CA LEU A 75 10.31 0.37 0.21
C LEU A 75 10.71 1.75 0.74
N CYS A 76 10.18 2.11 1.90
CA CYS A 76 10.46 3.36 2.58
C CYS A 76 10.56 3.14 4.10
N GLU A 77 10.98 4.18 4.83
CA GLU A 77 11.14 4.15 6.28
C GLU A 77 12.02 2.97 6.74
N ALA A 78 13.24 2.86 6.17
CA ALA A 78 14.18 1.76 6.44
C ALA A 78 13.56 0.37 6.23
N ASP A 79 12.93 0.17 5.07
CA ASP A 79 12.30 -1.08 4.63
C ASP A 79 11.15 -1.58 5.52
N THR A 80 10.63 -0.74 6.41
CA THR A 80 9.52 -1.11 7.31
C THR A 80 8.14 -0.88 6.70
N ARG A 81 8.09 -0.34 5.48
CA ARG A 81 6.85 0.08 4.82
C ARG A 81 7.03 0.08 3.31
N ILE A 82 5.96 -0.19 2.59
CA ILE A 82 5.84 0.05 1.14
C ILE A 82 4.99 1.29 0.93
N SER A 83 5.49 2.23 0.12
CA SER A 83 4.73 3.34 -0.42
C SER A 83 4.27 3.04 -1.86
N ILE A 84 3.17 3.68 -2.25
CA ILE A 84 2.64 3.64 -3.62
C ILE A 84 2.61 5.05 -4.21
N THR A 85 3.00 5.15 -5.46
CA THR A 85 3.01 6.40 -6.25
C THR A 85 2.21 6.15 -7.52
N GLY A 86 1.08 6.85 -7.70
CA GLY A 86 0.26 6.76 -8.93
C GLY A 86 0.67 7.78 -9.99
N SER A 87 -0.01 7.75 -11.14
CA SER A 87 0.19 8.73 -12.22
C SER A 87 -0.06 10.17 -11.73
N GLY A 88 1.03 10.94 -11.59
CA GLY A 88 0.98 12.38 -11.34
C GLY A 88 1.13 12.86 -9.89
N GLY A 89 1.67 12.08 -8.95
CA GLY A 89 1.74 12.61 -7.57
C GLY A 89 2.62 11.91 -6.54
N MET A 90 2.53 12.46 -5.33
CA MET A 90 3.27 12.11 -4.10
C MET A 90 3.15 10.63 -3.72
N ALA A 91 4.27 10.06 -3.24
CA ALA A 91 4.30 8.74 -2.61
C ALA A 91 3.43 8.72 -1.35
N ARG A 92 2.59 7.70 -1.21
CA ARG A 92 1.70 7.53 -0.05
C ARG A 92 1.94 6.19 0.64
N PRO A 93 1.81 6.12 1.97
CA PRO A 93 1.90 4.84 2.69
C PRO A 93 0.88 3.83 2.14
N TYR A 94 1.32 2.61 1.85
CA TYR A 94 0.46 1.56 1.28
C TYR A 94 0.39 0.31 2.15
N LEU A 95 1.53 -0.35 2.42
CA LEU A 95 1.57 -1.61 3.16
C LEU A 95 2.61 -1.56 4.28
N THR A 96 2.26 -2.09 5.44
CA THR A 96 3.19 -2.33 6.55
C THR A 96 2.70 -3.49 7.42
N PHE A 97 3.52 -3.90 8.38
CA PHE A 97 3.19 -4.96 9.33
C PHE A 97 3.09 -4.41 10.76
N ASP A 98 1.99 -4.76 11.45
CA ASP A 98 1.78 -4.45 12.86
C ASP A 98 2.18 -5.64 13.74
N PRO A 99 3.33 -5.58 14.44
CA PRO A 99 3.78 -6.66 15.32
C PRO A 99 2.95 -6.77 16.61
N PHE A 100 2.18 -5.77 17.02
CA PHE A 100 1.28 -5.90 18.17
C PHE A 100 0.09 -6.82 17.88
N ARG A 101 -0.40 -6.76 16.64
CA ARG A 101 -1.58 -7.51 16.20
C ARG A 101 -1.25 -8.65 15.25
N GLU A 102 0.04 -8.84 14.95
CA GLU A 102 0.58 -9.84 14.03
C GLU A 102 -0.16 -9.87 12.69
N ARG A 103 -0.39 -8.69 12.12
CA ARG A 103 -1.21 -8.55 10.90
C ARG A 103 -0.66 -7.53 9.94
N TRP A 104 -0.92 -7.79 8.68
CA TRP A 104 -0.74 -6.85 7.59
C TRP A 104 -1.72 -5.68 7.70
N MET A 105 -1.23 -4.48 7.46
CA MET A 105 -2.03 -3.27 7.41
C MET A 105 -1.86 -2.60 6.06
N MET A 106 -2.95 -2.52 5.31
CA MET A 106 -3.03 -1.67 4.13
C MET A 106 -3.60 -0.31 4.51
N MET A 107 -2.95 0.74 4.05
CA MET A 107 -3.38 2.12 4.24
C MET A 107 -3.95 2.63 2.93
N PHE A 108 -5.27 2.82 2.91
CA PHE A 108 -5.93 3.53 1.83
C PHE A 108 -5.91 5.01 2.20
N THR A 109 -5.14 5.79 1.46
CA THR A 109 -5.23 7.25 1.55
C THR A 109 -6.30 7.70 0.55
N GLU A 110 -7.26 8.48 1.03
CA GLU A 110 -8.41 8.95 0.24
C GLU A 110 -7.99 9.78 -0.99
N PHE A 111 -8.95 10.00 -1.89
CA PHE A 111 -8.88 10.47 -3.29
C PHE A 111 -8.59 9.34 -4.28
N SER A 112 -9.53 8.41 -4.51
CA SER A 112 -10.73 8.74 -5.28
C SER A 112 -11.80 7.65 -5.11
N VAL A 113 -13.02 8.12 -4.88
CA VAL A 113 -14.25 7.34 -4.86
C VAL A 113 -14.39 6.58 -6.17
N ARG A 114 -14.45 5.24 -6.12
CA ARG A 114 -15.54 4.45 -6.73
C ARG A 114 -15.57 3.06 -6.09
N ARG A 115 -16.75 2.73 -5.55
CA ARG A 115 -17.18 1.44 -4.99
C ARG A 115 -16.67 0.25 -5.83
N ALA A 116 -15.58 -0.39 -5.44
CA ALA A 116 -15.21 -1.74 -5.91
C ALA A 116 -14.10 -2.43 -5.09
N ALA A 117 -13.33 -1.71 -4.26
CA ALA A 117 -12.07 -2.24 -3.72
C ALA A 117 -12.19 -3.10 -2.44
N ILE A 118 -13.39 -3.30 -1.88
CA ILE A 118 -13.53 -3.98 -0.57
C ILE A 118 -13.50 -5.52 -0.67
N GLN A 119 -13.46 -6.12 -1.87
CA GLN A 119 -13.55 -7.59 -2.02
C GLN A 119 -12.42 -8.27 -2.80
N ARG A 120 -11.34 -7.58 -3.18
CA ARG A 120 -10.31 -8.15 -4.07
C ARG A 120 -8.88 -8.00 -3.57
N VAL A 121 -8.60 -8.39 -2.33
CA VAL A 121 -7.20 -8.54 -1.90
C VAL A 121 -6.64 -9.91 -2.31
N ALA A 122 -7.50 -10.94 -2.43
CA ALA A 122 -7.12 -12.21 -3.05
C ALA A 122 -7.31 -12.25 -4.58
N ALA A 123 -8.12 -11.35 -5.15
CA ALA A 123 -8.44 -11.31 -6.59
C ALA A 123 -7.89 -10.08 -7.33
N GLY A 124 -7.25 -9.14 -6.62
CA GLY A 124 -6.68 -7.92 -7.21
C GLY A 124 -5.28 -8.13 -7.80
N LEU A 125 -4.65 -9.26 -7.48
CA LEU A 125 -3.38 -9.68 -8.08
C LEU A 125 -3.56 -10.13 -9.53
N ASP A 126 -4.74 -10.62 -9.91
CA ASP A 126 -5.01 -11.11 -11.27
C ASP A 126 -5.01 -10.00 -12.33
N CYS A 127 -5.12 -8.73 -11.92
CA CYS A 127 -5.15 -7.57 -12.82
C CYS A 127 -3.86 -6.75 -12.81
N LEU A 128 -2.90 -7.10 -11.95
CA LEU A 128 -1.64 -6.39 -11.79
C LEU A 128 -0.57 -7.12 -12.60
N HIS A 129 -0.06 -6.45 -13.63
CA HIS A 129 1.05 -6.95 -14.42
C HIS A 129 2.31 -6.18 -14.07
N ARG A 130 3.31 -6.90 -13.58
CA ARG A 130 4.65 -6.35 -13.36
C ARG A 130 5.21 -5.92 -14.71
N MET A 131 5.66 -4.67 -14.80
CA MET A 131 6.28 -4.21 -16.03
C MET A 131 7.70 -4.78 -16.12
N PRO A 132 8.15 -5.23 -17.30
CA PRO A 132 9.52 -5.68 -17.49
C PRO A 132 10.50 -4.53 -17.23
N ASP A 133 11.68 -4.84 -16.68
CA ASP A 133 12.71 -3.87 -16.26
C ASP A 133 13.33 -3.06 -17.44
N HIS A 134 12.81 -3.22 -18.65
CA HIS A 134 13.26 -2.56 -19.87
C HIS A 134 12.07 -2.03 -20.68
N ILE A 135 11.47 -0.93 -20.22
CA ILE A 135 10.83 0.02 -21.13
C ILE A 135 11.56 1.34 -20.92
N GLY A 136 12.49 1.61 -21.83
CA GLY A 136 13.17 2.89 -21.91
C GLY A 136 12.13 4.01 -21.93
N SER A 137 12.51 5.13 -21.32
CA SER A 137 11.83 6.42 -21.35
C SER A 137 11.19 6.69 -22.73
N GLY A 138 9.90 6.38 -22.81
CA GLY A 138 9.05 6.61 -23.96
C GLY A 138 7.66 6.92 -23.42
N LEU A 139 7.52 8.13 -22.87
CA LEU A 139 6.20 8.75 -22.75
C LEU A 139 5.55 8.69 -24.14
N PRO A 140 4.36 8.11 -24.32
CA PRO A 140 3.60 8.35 -25.52
C PRO A 140 3.21 9.83 -25.50
N ASP A 141 3.67 10.58 -26.50
CA ASP A 141 3.20 11.94 -26.78
C ASP A 141 1.67 11.92 -26.79
N SER A 142 1.07 12.64 -25.85
CA SER A 142 -0.37 12.89 -25.81
C SER A 142 -0.77 13.61 -27.10
N PRO A 143 -1.63 13.03 -27.96
CA PRO A 143 -2.02 13.67 -29.20
C PRO A 143 -3.20 14.60 -28.92
N ASP A 144 -2.99 15.74 -28.25
CA ASP A 144 -4.09 16.71 -28.03
C ASP A 144 -3.64 18.17 -27.82
N HIS A 145 -2.56 18.59 -28.48
CA HIS A 145 -2.13 20.00 -28.47
C HIS A 145 -1.70 20.56 -29.83
N LYS A 146 -2.47 20.28 -30.89
CA LYS A 146 -2.40 21.05 -32.15
C LYS A 146 -3.76 21.24 -32.81
N GLN A 147 -4.60 22.09 -32.24
CA GLN A 147 -5.63 22.79 -33.01
C GLN A 147 -6.11 24.07 -32.30
N ALA A 148 -5.27 25.11 -32.32
CA ALA A 148 -5.70 26.48 -32.04
C ALA A 148 -4.70 27.49 -32.63
N GLN A 149 -4.60 27.56 -33.97
CA GLN A 149 -4.05 28.72 -34.68
C GLN A 149 -4.46 28.67 -36.16
N ARG A 150 -5.72 29.01 -36.42
CA ARG A 150 -6.20 29.59 -37.68
C ARG A 150 -7.43 30.44 -37.38
N ARG A 151 -7.21 31.74 -37.17
CA ARG A 151 -8.07 32.82 -37.65
C ARG A 151 -7.16 34.01 -37.97
#